data_AF-A0A3B0MBB0-F1
#
_entry.id   AF-A0A3B0MBB0-F1
#
_cell.length_a   1.000
_cell.length_b   1.000
_cell.length_c   1.000
_cell.angle_alpha   90.00
_cell.angle_beta   90.00
_cell.angle_gamma   90.00
#
_symmetry.space_group_name_H-M   'P 1'
#
loop_
_entity.id
_entity.type
_entity.pdbx_description
1 polymer ?
#
loop_
_entity_poly.entity_id
_entity_poly.type
_entity_poly.pdbx_seq_one_letter_code
_entity_poly.pdbx_strand_id
1 'polypeptide(L)'
;MLIINVPDNLQRNHGRVNHLFAHLCEIHSHDIADARLHLPKPPIGMGGAAHEHSRFKYMMRHRFPPQVSASAAQMPHEPDLPALVAARICHDLISPLGAIGNGVELLEMANSTGGPELELVRESVQQAQARIRLFRIAFGSVRADQTIGADELQGILRDYCAQLRFDLDWTPAPSQPKPLVKLGLLALLCLECALPYGGHAVCAFSDTGLHITARAEKPKLDSALWTPIADGGPWPDGLRAAHVQFPLLAQEAAAQGLTLAVTVRADGVDLQITAD
;
A
#
# COMPACT_ATOMS: atom_id res chain seq x y z
N MET A 1 29.93 3.95 41.32
CA MET A 1 28.84 3.43 42.17
C MET A 1 27.91 4.58 42.45
N LEU A 2 26.82 4.70 41.67
CA LEU A 2 25.79 5.72 41.82
C LEU A 2 24.46 4.97 41.82
N ILE A 3 23.80 4.92 42.96
CA ILE A 3 22.52 4.24 43.16
C ILE A 3 21.43 5.29 42.89
N ILE A 4 20.66 5.11 41.83
CA ILE A 4 19.46 5.90 41.56
C ILE A 4 18.26 5.11 42.08
N ASN A 5 17.62 5.65 43.11
CA ASN A 5 16.44 5.11 43.77
C ASN A 5 15.19 5.56 42.98
N VAL A 6 14.42 4.61 42.43
CA VAL A 6 13.14 4.90 41.77
C VAL A 6 12.01 4.53 42.74
N PRO A 7 11.09 5.45 43.08
CA PRO A 7 9.98 5.14 43.98
C PRO A 7 8.93 4.26 43.31
N ASP A 8 8.58 3.15 43.99
CA ASP A 8 7.48 2.25 43.69
C ASP A 8 6.13 2.97 43.77
N ASN A 9 5.40 3.09 42.65
CA ASN A 9 3.96 3.36 42.65
C ASN A 9 3.27 3.01 41.30
N LEU A 10 3.56 1.85 40.71
CA LEU A 10 2.72 1.29 39.64
C LEU A 10 1.57 0.49 40.27
N GLN A 11 0.43 1.15 40.45
CA GLN A 11 -0.85 0.49 40.69
C GLN A 11 -1.15 -0.48 39.55
N ARG A 12 -1.25 -1.77 39.90
CA ARG A 12 -1.73 -2.84 39.04
C ARG A 12 -3.17 -2.56 38.61
N ASN A 13 -3.40 -2.31 37.32
CA ASN A 13 -4.73 -2.37 36.73
C ASN A 13 -4.81 -3.61 35.83
N HIS A 14 -5.56 -4.61 36.29
CA HIS A 14 -5.85 -5.86 35.57
C HIS A 14 -6.96 -5.60 34.52
N GLY A 15 -6.58 -5.08 33.36
CA GLY A 15 -7.42 -5.01 32.17
C GLY A 15 -6.93 -6.01 31.12
N ARG A 16 -7.82 -6.90 30.65
CA ARG A 16 -7.57 -7.94 29.64
C ARG A 16 -6.72 -7.42 28.46
N VAL A 17 -5.52 -7.99 28.29
CA VAL A 17 -4.76 -7.89 27.04
C VAL A 17 -5.43 -8.82 26.04
N ASN A 18 -6.15 -8.25 25.06
CA ASN A 18 -6.62 -9.00 23.91
C ASN A 18 -5.42 -9.35 23.03
N HIS A 19 -5.02 -10.63 23.06
CA HIS A 19 -4.02 -11.21 22.18
C HIS A 19 -4.60 -11.42 20.77
N LEU A 20 -4.77 -10.34 19.99
CA LEU A 20 -5.23 -10.44 18.60
C LEU A 20 -4.11 -10.75 17.58
N PHE A 21 -2.89 -11.01 18.05
CA PHE A 21 -1.72 -11.27 17.18
C PHE A 21 -0.89 -12.50 17.59
N ALA A 22 -1.41 -13.38 18.46
CA ALA A 22 -0.64 -14.52 18.98
C ALA A 22 -0.39 -15.65 17.96
N HIS A 23 -1.00 -15.62 16.77
CA HIS A 23 -0.86 -16.69 15.76
C HIS A 23 -0.44 -16.22 14.36
N LEU A 24 0.09 -14.99 14.21
CA LEU A 24 0.46 -14.47 12.89
C LEU A 24 1.74 -15.11 12.30
N CYS A 25 2.40 -16.03 13.01
CA CYS A 25 3.57 -16.79 12.55
C CYS A 25 3.52 -18.27 12.95
N GLU A 26 2.35 -18.92 12.91
CA GLU A 26 2.31 -20.40 12.89
C GLU A 26 2.54 -20.90 11.47
N ILE A 27 3.78 -21.32 11.20
CA ILE A 27 4.12 -22.10 10.02
C ILE A 27 3.48 -23.48 10.20
N HIS A 28 2.46 -23.80 9.41
CA HIS A 28 2.01 -25.18 9.26
C HIS A 28 3.08 -25.98 8.50
N SER A 29 4.02 -26.56 9.25
CA SER A 29 4.90 -27.62 8.76
C SER A 29 4.04 -28.78 8.29
N HIS A 30 3.93 -28.97 6.97
CA HIS A 30 3.54 -30.26 6.43
C HIS A 30 4.64 -31.26 6.75
N ASP A 31 4.24 -32.45 7.22
CA ASP A 31 5.12 -33.59 7.45
C ASP A 31 5.89 -33.95 6.17
N ILE A 32 7.14 -33.47 6.07
CA ILE A 32 8.13 -34.08 5.19
C ILE A 32 8.80 -35.17 6.02
N ALA A 33 8.40 -36.41 5.78
CA ALA A 33 9.08 -37.57 6.32
C ALA A 33 10.53 -37.63 5.81
N ASP A 34 11.44 -37.67 6.78
CA ASP A 34 12.87 -37.94 6.67
C ASP A 34 13.15 -39.25 5.90
N ALA A 35 14.06 -39.19 4.92
CA ALA A 35 14.77 -40.38 4.45
C ALA A 35 16.14 -39.98 3.88
N ARG A 36 17.17 -40.16 4.71
CA ARG A 36 18.59 -40.00 4.40
C ARG A 36 19.05 -40.86 3.20
N LEU A 37 19.62 -40.17 2.22
CA LEU A 37 20.83 -40.45 1.42
C LEU A 37 21.27 -41.89 1.02
N HIS A 38 21.44 -42.05 -0.30
CA HIS A 38 22.38 -42.88 -1.09
C HIS A 38 22.35 -44.43 -1.03
N LEU A 39 22.15 -45.03 -2.22
CA LEU A 39 22.85 -46.25 -2.64
C LEU A 39 23.38 -46.14 -4.10
N PRO A 40 24.56 -46.71 -4.41
CA PRO A 40 25.26 -46.61 -5.69
C PRO A 40 24.89 -47.75 -6.67
N LYS A 41 24.82 -47.41 -7.96
CA LYS A 41 24.56 -48.25 -9.16
C LYS A 41 23.11 -48.76 -9.35
N PRO A 42 22.48 -48.51 -10.52
CA PRO A 42 21.25 -49.20 -10.89
C PRO A 42 21.59 -50.52 -11.62
N PRO A 43 20.85 -51.61 -11.35
CA PRO A 43 20.81 -52.69 -12.32
C PRO A 43 19.37 -52.95 -12.75
N ILE A 44 19.13 -52.76 -14.04
CA ILE A 44 18.03 -53.41 -14.75
C ILE A 44 18.21 -54.94 -14.60
N GLY A 45 17.12 -55.67 -14.38
CA GLY A 45 17.05 -57.12 -14.51
C GLY A 45 15.61 -57.60 -14.69
N MET A 46 15.35 -58.31 -15.79
CA MET A 46 14.09 -59.03 -16.04
C MET A 46 14.01 -60.30 -15.18
N GLY A 47 12.82 -60.67 -14.72
CA GLY A 47 12.56 -62.00 -14.15
C GLY A 47 11.20 -62.07 -13.46
N GLY A 48 10.22 -62.71 -14.12
CA GLY A 48 8.89 -62.90 -13.55
C GLY A 48 8.84 -64.03 -12.52
N ALA A 49 7.87 -63.93 -11.60
CA ALA A 49 7.00 -65.04 -11.17
C ALA A 49 5.91 -64.47 -10.23
N ALA A 50 4.68 -64.90 -10.47
CA ALA A 50 3.49 -64.54 -9.72
C ALA A 50 3.48 -65.18 -8.33
N HIS A 51 2.93 -64.48 -7.34
CA HIS A 51 2.26 -65.12 -6.21
C HIS A 51 1.05 -64.28 -5.80
N GLU A 52 -0.12 -64.85 -6.07
CA GLU A 52 -1.41 -64.42 -5.52
C GLU A 52 -1.37 -64.51 -4.00
N HIS A 53 -1.72 -63.43 -3.31
CA HIS A 53 -2.44 -63.54 -2.05
C HIS A 53 -3.43 -62.37 -1.92
N SER A 54 -4.69 -62.77 -2.04
CA SER A 54 -5.90 -61.99 -1.81
C SER A 54 -5.95 -61.40 -0.40
N ARG A 55 -6.17 -60.09 -0.29
CA ARG A 55 -7.05 -59.48 0.72
C ARG A 55 -7.25 -57.98 0.47
N PHE A 56 -8.51 -57.61 0.29
CA PHE A 56 -9.10 -56.30 0.62
C PHE A 56 -8.51 -55.05 -0.05
N LYS A 57 -8.98 -54.72 -1.26
CA LYS A 57 -8.99 -53.33 -1.77
C LYS A 57 -10.36 -52.72 -1.47
N TYR A 58 -10.43 -51.91 -0.42
CA TYR A 58 -11.50 -50.93 -0.26
C TYR A 58 -11.23 -49.79 -1.25
N MET A 59 -11.88 -49.81 -2.42
CA MET A 59 -11.88 -48.64 -3.30
C MET A 59 -12.82 -47.59 -2.69
N MET A 60 -12.27 -46.58 -2.01
CA MET A 60 -13.00 -45.35 -1.73
C MET A 60 -13.27 -44.65 -3.06
N ARG A 61 -14.42 -44.95 -3.63
CA ARG A 61 -14.98 -44.23 -4.76
C ARG A 61 -15.56 -42.92 -4.19
N HIS A 62 -14.74 -41.87 -4.13
CA HIS A 62 -15.24 -40.52 -3.87
C HIS A 62 -16.19 -40.16 -5.02
N ARG A 63 -17.48 -40.35 -4.79
CA ARG A 63 -18.55 -39.87 -5.65
C ARG A 63 -18.63 -38.37 -5.43
N PHE A 64 -17.87 -37.61 -6.22
CA PHE A 64 -18.13 -36.18 -6.36
C PHE A 64 -19.59 -36.02 -6.81
N PRO A 65 -20.42 -35.25 -6.10
CA PRO A 65 -21.73 -34.90 -6.63
C PRO A 65 -21.54 -34.16 -7.96
N PRO A 66 -22.47 -34.30 -8.92
CA PRO A 66 -22.36 -33.57 -10.18
C PRO A 66 -22.33 -32.08 -9.83
N GLN A 67 -21.29 -31.38 -10.31
CA GLN A 67 -21.23 -29.93 -10.26
C GLN A 67 -22.45 -29.40 -11.00
N VAL A 68 -23.45 -28.95 -10.26
CA VAL A 68 -24.50 -28.09 -10.80
C VAL A 68 -23.75 -26.85 -11.24
N SER A 69 -23.61 -26.69 -12.56
CA SER A 69 -23.13 -25.47 -13.19
C SER A 69 -24.15 -24.37 -12.90
N ALA A 70 -24.06 -23.79 -11.71
CA ALA A 70 -24.60 -22.48 -11.47
C ALA A 70 -23.78 -21.56 -12.38
N SER A 71 -24.37 -21.17 -13.51
CA SER A 71 -23.98 -19.97 -14.22
C SER A 71 -24.21 -18.81 -13.24
N ALA A 72 -23.22 -18.57 -12.37
CA ALA A 72 -23.11 -17.31 -11.68
C ALA A 72 -22.94 -16.29 -12.79
N ALA A 73 -24.00 -15.51 -13.06
CA ALA A 73 -23.83 -14.27 -13.77
C ALA A 73 -22.68 -13.54 -13.08
N GLN A 74 -21.58 -13.35 -13.81
CA GLN A 74 -20.38 -12.70 -13.31
C GLN A 74 -20.81 -11.28 -12.91
N MET A 75 -21.06 -11.07 -11.61
CA MET A 75 -21.17 -9.71 -11.10
C MET A 75 -19.80 -9.06 -11.33
N PRO A 76 -19.74 -7.79 -11.75
CA PRO A 76 -18.46 -7.09 -11.81
C PRO A 76 -17.80 -7.23 -10.43
N HIS A 77 -16.64 -7.88 -10.38
CA HIS A 77 -15.92 -8.04 -9.13
C HIS A 77 -15.35 -6.68 -8.79
N GLU A 78 -15.96 -5.98 -7.82
CA GLU A 78 -15.39 -4.74 -7.31
C GLU A 78 -13.92 -4.98 -6.93
N PRO A 79 -13.02 -4.05 -7.27
CA PRO A 79 -11.60 -4.22 -6.97
C PRO A 79 -11.40 -4.40 -5.46
N ASP A 80 -10.57 -5.37 -5.07
CA ASP A 80 -10.15 -5.56 -3.68
C ASP A 80 -9.22 -4.41 -3.27
N LEU A 81 -9.80 -3.26 -2.92
CA LEU A 81 -9.07 -2.05 -2.58
C LEU A 81 -8.08 -2.27 -1.41
N PRO A 82 -8.44 -2.99 -0.32
CA PRO A 82 -7.47 -3.31 0.74
C PRO A 82 -6.24 -4.07 0.23
N ALA A 83 -6.42 -5.10 -0.61
CA ALA A 83 -5.28 -5.82 -1.18
C ALA A 83 -4.43 -4.93 -2.11
N LEU A 84 -5.08 -4.07 -2.91
CA LEU A 84 -4.39 -3.13 -3.79
C LEU A 84 -3.62 -2.05 -3.01
N VAL A 85 -4.15 -1.57 -1.88
CA VAL A 85 -3.45 -0.65 -0.96
C VAL A 85 -2.22 -1.33 -0.37
N ALA A 86 -2.37 -2.55 0.16
CA ALA A 86 -1.25 -3.30 0.70
C ALA A 86 -0.15 -3.52 -0.36
N ALA A 87 -0.54 -3.90 -1.57
CA ALA A 87 0.38 -4.05 -2.70
C ALA A 87 1.06 -2.73 -3.07
N ARG A 88 0.34 -1.60 -3.06
CA ARG A 88 0.90 -0.26 -3.33
C ARG A 88 1.93 0.14 -2.28
N ILE A 89 1.61 -0.03 -1.00
CA ILE A 89 2.53 0.29 0.10
C ILE A 89 3.80 -0.55 0.00
N CYS A 90 3.67 -1.86 -0.21
CA CYS A 90 4.83 -2.73 -0.37
C CYS A 90 5.69 -2.32 -1.57
N HIS A 91 5.06 -2.10 -2.73
CA HIS A 91 5.76 -1.68 -3.95
C HIS A 91 6.58 -0.40 -3.73
N ASP A 92 5.97 0.63 -3.15
CA ASP A 92 6.61 1.94 -3.01
C ASP A 92 7.72 1.96 -1.95
N LEU A 93 7.71 0.99 -1.01
CA LEU A 93 8.74 0.86 0.02
C LEU A 93 9.87 -0.12 -0.35
N ILE A 94 9.67 -1.02 -1.32
CA ILE A 94 10.70 -1.98 -1.72
C ILE A 94 12.00 -1.29 -2.17
N SER A 95 11.90 -0.28 -3.04
CA SER A 95 13.08 0.40 -3.58
C SER A 95 13.93 1.09 -2.51
N PRO A 96 13.40 1.98 -1.65
CA PRO A 96 14.21 2.63 -0.62
C PRO A 96 14.73 1.63 0.42
N LEU A 97 13.99 0.56 0.76
CA LEU A 97 14.49 -0.47 1.67
C LEU A 97 15.65 -1.28 1.07
N GLY A 98 15.58 -1.62 -0.22
CA GLY A 98 16.68 -2.28 -0.93
C GLY A 98 17.93 -1.40 -1.01
N ALA A 99 17.77 -0.10 -1.27
CA ALA A 99 18.88 0.85 -1.31
C ALA A 99 19.57 1.01 0.07
N ILE A 100 18.81 0.97 1.17
CA ILE A 100 19.37 0.94 2.53
C ILE A 100 20.23 -0.30 2.74
N GLY A 101 19.72 -1.48 2.39
CA GLY A 101 20.45 -2.75 2.53
C GLY A 101 21.77 -2.72 1.76
N ASN A 102 21.70 -2.35 0.48
CA ASN A 102 22.89 -2.23 -0.37
C ASN A 102 23.91 -1.22 0.17
N GLY A 103 23.44 -0.07 0.68
CA GLY A 103 24.32 0.94 1.25
C GLY A 103 25.03 0.47 2.52
N VAL A 104 24.35 -0.28 3.38
CA VAL A 104 24.95 -0.88 4.58
C VAL A 104 26.00 -1.93 4.20
N GLU A 105 25.70 -2.81 3.24
CA GLU A 105 26.67 -3.79 2.74
C GLU A 105 27.94 -3.12 2.20
N LEU A 106 27.80 -2.02 1.46
CA LEU A 106 28.94 -1.27 0.93
C LEU A 106 29.77 -0.62 2.05
N LEU A 107 29.15 -0.09 3.11
CA LEU A 107 29.86 0.45 4.27
C LEU A 107 30.68 -0.63 4.99
N GLU A 108 30.11 -1.82 5.16
CA GLU A 108 30.79 -2.96 5.76
C GLU A 108 32.00 -3.41 4.92
N MET A 109 31.85 -3.45 3.59
CA MET A 109 32.93 -3.79 2.66
C MET A 109 34.05 -2.74 2.64
N ALA A 110 33.70 -1.46 2.72
CA ALA A 110 34.66 -0.35 2.74
C ALA A 110 35.38 -0.23 4.09
N ASN A 111 34.87 -0.87 5.15
CA ASN A 111 35.30 -0.70 6.54
C ASN A 111 35.39 0.80 6.93
N SER A 112 34.46 1.61 6.40
CA SER A 112 34.37 3.04 6.60
C SER A 112 33.08 3.39 7.33
N THR A 113 33.11 4.46 8.14
CA THR A 113 31.95 4.94 8.90
C THR A 113 31.26 6.14 8.26
N GLY A 114 31.60 6.45 7.01
CA GLY A 114 31.09 7.61 6.28
C GLY A 114 31.48 7.58 4.80
N GLY A 115 31.04 8.60 4.06
CA GLY A 115 31.22 8.67 2.62
C GLY A 115 29.88 8.58 1.86
N PRO A 116 29.94 8.46 0.52
CA PRO A 116 28.76 8.41 -0.35
C PRO A 116 27.77 7.31 0.02
N GLU A 117 28.25 6.18 0.55
CA GLU A 117 27.43 5.03 0.94
C GLU A 117 26.54 5.37 2.14
N LEU A 118 27.07 6.11 3.13
CA LEU A 118 26.28 6.57 4.26
C LEU A 118 25.23 7.61 3.83
N GLU A 119 25.56 8.45 2.86
CA GLU A 119 24.60 9.42 2.32
C GLU A 119 23.47 8.72 1.57
N LEU A 120 23.78 7.71 0.73
CA LEU A 120 22.78 6.85 0.08
C LEU A 120 21.82 6.22 1.11
N VAL A 121 22.35 5.71 2.23
CA VAL A 121 21.53 5.15 3.32
C VAL A 121 20.63 6.24 3.92
N ARG A 122 21.17 7.42 4.22
CA ARG A 122 20.38 8.53 4.80
C ARG A 122 19.27 8.99 3.87
N GLU A 123 19.56 9.20 2.59
CA GLU A 123 18.58 9.56 1.57
C GLU A 123 17.49 8.50 1.47
N SER A 124 17.86 7.22 1.41
CA SER A 124 16.91 6.11 1.28
C SER A 124 16.01 5.98 2.52
N VAL A 125 16.55 6.20 3.72
CA VAL A 125 15.75 6.27 4.97
C VAL A 125 14.76 7.44 4.91
N GLN A 126 15.20 8.62 4.49
CA GLN A 126 14.32 9.78 4.37
C GLN A 126 13.18 9.53 3.36
N GLN A 127 13.49 8.92 2.22
CA GLN A 127 12.50 8.55 1.19
C GLN A 127 11.45 7.55 1.72
N ALA A 128 11.88 6.51 2.43
CA ALA A 128 10.98 5.55 3.05
C ALA A 128 10.08 6.20 4.11
N GLN A 129 10.67 7.01 5.00
CA GLN A 129 9.93 7.70 6.05
C GLN A 129 8.89 8.68 5.51
N ALA A 130 9.24 9.44 4.46
CA ALA A 130 8.32 10.36 3.81
C ALA A 130 7.08 9.64 3.25
N ARG A 131 7.28 8.50 2.57
CA ARG A 131 6.20 7.64 2.08
C ARG A 131 5.32 7.12 3.21
N ILE A 132 5.93 6.58 4.27
CA ILE A 132 5.18 6.08 5.44
C ILE A 132 4.33 7.19 6.07
N ARG A 133 4.90 8.39 6.26
CA ARG A 133 4.15 9.52 6.84
C ARG A 133 2.97 9.94 5.97
N LEU A 134 3.14 9.99 4.65
CA LEU A 134 2.06 10.31 3.72
C LEU A 134 0.98 9.21 3.71
N PHE A 135 1.36 7.95 3.52
CA PHE A 135 0.42 6.81 3.47
C PHE A 135 -0.39 6.66 4.75
N ARG A 136 0.21 6.95 5.91
CA ARG A 136 -0.48 6.94 7.21
C ARG A 136 -1.70 7.89 7.22
N ILE A 137 -1.67 8.99 6.47
CA ILE A 137 -2.81 9.91 6.36
C ILE A 137 -3.66 9.55 5.14
N ALA A 138 -3.06 9.39 3.96
CA ALA A 138 -3.78 9.17 2.70
C ALA A 138 -4.60 7.88 2.69
N PHE A 139 -4.04 6.78 3.22
CA PHE A 139 -4.71 5.47 3.29
C PHE A 139 -5.25 5.15 4.69
N GLY A 140 -4.96 5.98 5.68
CA GLY A 140 -5.41 5.79 7.05
C GLY A 140 -6.88 6.15 7.28
N SER A 141 -7.42 5.67 8.39
CA SER A 141 -8.72 6.12 8.89
C SER A 141 -8.60 7.50 9.52
N VAL A 142 -9.61 8.33 9.29
CA VAL A 142 -9.74 9.68 9.84
C VAL A 142 -11.12 9.84 10.48
N ARG A 143 -11.22 10.67 11.51
CA ARG A 143 -12.50 11.05 12.13
C ARG A 143 -12.81 12.51 11.79
N ALA A 144 -14.10 12.85 11.74
CA ALA A 144 -14.56 14.19 11.37
C ALA A 144 -14.03 15.31 12.28
N ASP A 145 -13.75 15.01 13.55
CA ASP A 145 -13.26 15.94 14.57
C ASP A 145 -11.73 16.13 14.54
N GLN A 146 -11.00 15.35 13.74
CA GLN A 146 -9.55 15.41 13.72
C GLN A 146 -9.04 16.59 12.90
N THR A 147 -8.07 17.30 13.45
CA THR A 147 -7.32 18.34 12.76
C THR A 147 -5.85 17.96 12.62
N ILE A 148 -5.16 18.62 11.70
CA ILE A 148 -3.71 18.56 11.53
C ILE A 148 -3.17 20.00 11.51
N GLY A 149 -2.06 20.21 12.21
CA GLY A 149 -1.38 21.51 12.26
C GLY A 149 -0.51 21.75 11.03
N ALA A 150 -0.27 23.03 10.74
CA ALA A 150 0.56 23.45 9.61
C ALA A 150 1.93 22.77 9.58
N ASP A 151 2.63 22.70 10.71
CA ASP A 151 3.99 22.15 10.78
C ASP A 151 4.05 20.65 10.44
N GLU A 152 3.06 19.87 10.88
CA GLU A 152 2.99 18.44 10.55
C GLU A 152 2.76 18.25 9.05
N LEU A 153 1.78 18.97 8.48
CA LEU A 153 1.48 18.87 7.06
C LEU A 153 2.65 19.39 6.20
N GLN A 154 3.25 20.52 6.55
CA GLN A 154 4.40 21.08 5.86
C GLN A 154 5.59 20.11 5.87
N GLY A 155 5.83 19.41 6.99
CA GLY A 155 6.87 18.39 7.07
C GLY A 155 6.61 17.21 6.13
N ILE A 156 5.37 16.71 6.09
CA ILE A 156 4.96 15.64 5.18
C ILE A 156 5.13 16.06 3.72
N LEU A 157 4.61 17.23 3.36
CA LEU A 157 4.67 17.76 2.00
C LEU A 157 6.11 18.00 1.57
N ARG A 158 6.94 18.66 2.39
CA ARG A 158 8.35 18.91 2.07
C ARG A 158 9.11 17.62 1.77
N ASP A 159 9.00 16.63 2.66
CA ASP A 159 9.81 15.42 2.54
C ASP A 159 9.32 14.50 1.41
N TYR A 160 8.02 14.49 1.12
CA TYR A 160 7.47 13.70 0.02
C TYR A 160 7.65 14.39 -1.34
N CYS A 161 7.41 15.70 -1.43
CA CYS A 161 7.51 16.45 -2.69
C CYS A 161 8.93 16.56 -3.21
N ALA A 162 9.95 16.46 -2.35
CA ALA A 162 11.35 16.36 -2.75
C ALA A 162 11.66 15.16 -3.69
N GLN A 163 10.73 14.21 -3.80
CA GLN A 163 10.85 13.00 -4.59
C GLN A 163 9.95 13.00 -5.83
N LEU A 164 9.09 14.01 -5.97
CA LEU A 164 8.18 14.15 -7.10
C LEU A 164 8.92 14.76 -8.29
N ARG A 165 8.35 14.54 -9.47
CA ARG A 165 8.87 15.11 -10.72
C ARG A 165 8.26 16.46 -11.07
N PHE A 166 7.23 16.87 -10.34
CA PHE A 166 6.48 18.11 -10.53
C PHE A 166 6.50 18.94 -9.24
N ASP A 167 6.37 20.25 -9.39
CA ASP A 167 6.32 21.17 -8.26
C ASP A 167 4.90 21.24 -7.69
N LEU A 168 4.78 21.30 -6.37
CA LEU A 168 3.51 21.41 -5.66
C LEU A 168 3.48 22.68 -4.81
N ASP A 169 2.61 23.60 -5.19
CA ASP A 169 2.24 24.76 -4.41
C ASP A 169 1.06 24.41 -3.50
N TRP A 170 1.37 24.04 -2.26
CA TRP A 170 0.39 23.83 -1.21
C TRP A 170 0.88 24.53 0.05
N THR A 171 0.18 25.59 0.46
CA THR A 171 0.45 26.30 1.73
C THR A 171 -0.52 25.82 2.81
N PRO A 172 -0.05 25.07 3.83
CA PRO A 172 -0.88 24.66 4.96
C PRO A 172 -1.42 25.84 5.76
N ALA A 173 -2.68 25.77 6.16
CA ALA A 173 -3.24 26.70 7.14
C ALA A 173 -2.86 26.28 8.57
N PRO A 174 -2.92 27.18 9.58
CA PRO A 174 -2.50 26.88 10.96
C PRO A 174 -3.12 25.60 11.54
N SER A 175 -4.38 25.32 11.20
CA SER A 175 -5.10 24.10 11.54
C SER A 175 -6.08 23.78 10.42
N GLN A 176 -6.11 22.52 9.99
CA GLN A 176 -6.98 22.06 8.89
C GLN A 176 -7.69 20.76 9.26
N PRO A 177 -8.92 20.53 8.79
CA PRO A 177 -9.60 19.24 8.96
C PRO A 177 -8.77 18.13 8.32
N LYS A 178 -8.35 17.16 9.14
CA LYS A 178 -7.58 16.00 8.67
C LYS A 178 -8.32 15.20 7.57
N PRO A 179 -9.67 15.08 7.58
CA PRO A 179 -10.40 14.46 6.48
C PRO A 179 -10.20 15.16 5.12
N LEU A 180 -10.19 16.50 5.07
CA LEU A 180 -9.90 17.24 3.84
C LEU A 180 -8.44 17.10 3.41
N VAL A 181 -7.51 17.07 4.37
CA VAL A 181 -6.09 16.83 4.08
C VAL A 181 -5.88 15.43 3.48
N LYS A 182 -6.60 14.41 3.99
CA LYS A 182 -6.57 13.06 3.39
C LYS A 182 -6.97 13.09 1.92
N LEU A 183 -8.03 13.80 1.57
CA LEU A 183 -8.47 13.96 0.18
C LEU A 183 -7.42 14.67 -0.68
N GLY A 184 -6.79 15.73 -0.17
CA GLY A 184 -5.70 16.41 -0.88
C GLY A 184 -4.48 15.52 -1.11
N LEU A 185 -4.12 14.67 -0.14
CA LEU A 185 -3.02 13.72 -0.30
C LEU A 185 -3.37 12.57 -1.27
N LEU A 186 -4.62 12.09 -1.27
CA LEU A 186 -5.09 11.11 -2.26
C LEU A 186 -5.07 11.70 -3.68
N ALA A 187 -5.50 12.96 -3.82
CA ALA A 187 -5.41 13.68 -5.09
C ALA A 187 -3.96 13.88 -5.53
N LEU A 188 -3.05 14.22 -4.62
CA LEU A 188 -1.61 14.30 -4.90
C LEU A 188 -1.05 13.00 -5.50
N LEU A 189 -1.45 11.84 -4.95
CA LEU A 189 -1.08 10.52 -5.50
C LEU A 189 -1.68 10.25 -6.89
N CYS A 190 -2.86 10.80 -7.19
CA CYS A 190 -3.44 10.73 -8.53
C CYS A 190 -2.63 11.59 -9.51
N LEU A 191 -2.18 12.77 -9.07
CA LEU A 191 -1.34 13.67 -9.86
C LEU A 191 0.04 13.07 -10.17
N GLU A 192 0.62 12.28 -9.28
CA GLU A 192 1.86 11.52 -9.55
C GLU A 192 1.73 10.64 -10.80
N CYS A 193 0.56 10.04 -11.03
CA CYS A 193 0.30 9.25 -12.24
C CYS A 193 0.05 10.12 -13.48
N ALA A 194 -0.52 11.31 -13.29
CA ALA A 194 -0.84 12.24 -14.38
C ALA A 194 0.34 13.09 -14.84
N LEU A 195 1.33 13.32 -13.99
CA LEU A 195 2.48 14.20 -14.27
C LEU A 195 3.82 13.44 -14.25
N PRO A 196 3.97 12.30 -14.97
CA PRO A 196 5.17 11.47 -14.90
C PRO A 196 6.42 12.14 -15.49
N TYR A 197 6.24 13.20 -16.27
CA TYR A 197 7.29 13.99 -16.92
C TYR A 197 7.45 15.38 -16.30
N GLY A 198 6.86 15.60 -15.12
CA GLY A 198 6.84 16.87 -14.43
C GLY A 198 5.68 17.77 -14.81
N GLY A 199 5.69 18.99 -14.27
CA GLY A 199 4.58 19.93 -14.31
C GLY A 199 4.52 20.77 -13.04
N HIS A 200 3.38 21.42 -12.85
CA HIS A 200 3.10 22.25 -11.70
C HIS A 200 1.70 21.96 -11.18
N ALA A 201 1.55 21.79 -9.88
CA ALA A 201 0.28 21.61 -9.21
C ALA A 201 0.08 22.67 -8.12
N VAL A 202 -1.14 23.17 -7.99
CA VAL A 202 -1.55 24.08 -6.92
C VAL A 202 -2.66 23.40 -6.14
N CYS A 203 -2.55 23.38 -4.81
CA CYS A 203 -3.57 22.89 -3.89
C CYS A 203 -4.00 24.03 -2.97
N ALA A 204 -5.27 24.41 -3.04
CA ALA A 204 -5.84 25.50 -2.28
C ALA A 204 -7.06 25.02 -1.48
N PHE A 205 -7.06 25.32 -0.19
CA PHE A 205 -8.24 25.12 0.67
C PHE A 205 -9.15 26.34 0.57
N SER A 206 -10.45 26.10 0.57
CA SER A 206 -11.48 27.11 0.76
C SER A 206 -12.33 26.75 1.97
N ASP A 207 -13.18 27.69 2.42
CA ASP A 207 -14.18 27.42 3.45
C ASP A 207 -15.17 26.31 3.03
N THR A 208 -15.31 26.10 1.72
CA THR A 208 -16.23 25.13 1.11
C THR A 208 -15.56 23.80 0.74
N GLY A 209 -14.23 23.67 0.86
CA GLY A 209 -13.52 22.43 0.56
C GLY A 209 -12.09 22.61 0.02
N LEU A 210 -11.79 21.96 -1.09
CA LEU A 210 -10.45 21.83 -1.67
C LEU A 210 -10.49 22.02 -3.19
N HIS A 211 -9.57 22.82 -3.73
CA HIS A 211 -9.38 22.94 -5.17
C HIS A 211 -7.93 22.64 -5.52
N ILE A 212 -7.74 21.73 -6.47
CA ILE A 212 -6.42 21.35 -6.97
C ILE A 212 -6.39 21.55 -8.48
N THR A 213 -5.38 22.26 -8.95
CA THR A 213 -5.10 22.40 -10.39
C THR A 213 -3.74 21.81 -10.68
N ALA A 214 -3.61 21.09 -11.78
CA ALA A 214 -2.37 20.49 -12.22
C ALA A 214 -2.17 20.76 -13.70
N ARG A 215 -0.96 21.19 -14.09
CA ARG A 215 -0.60 21.57 -15.46
C ARG A 215 0.74 20.99 -15.87
N ALA A 216 0.83 20.51 -17.10
CA ALA A 216 2.07 20.03 -17.70
C ALA A 216 2.04 20.16 -19.23
N GLU A 217 3.22 20.13 -19.86
CA GLU A 217 3.34 20.07 -21.32
C GLU A 217 2.77 18.76 -21.89
N LYS A 218 2.98 17.65 -21.17
CA LYS A 218 2.61 16.28 -21.60
C LYS A 218 1.98 15.49 -20.45
N PRO A 219 0.78 15.86 -19.98
CA PRO A 219 0.10 15.12 -18.92
C PRO A 219 -0.37 13.75 -19.44
N LYS A 220 -0.40 12.76 -18.56
CA LYS A 220 -0.90 11.40 -18.83
C LYS A 220 -2.26 11.21 -18.17
N LEU A 221 -3.32 11.59 -18.87
CA LEU A 221 -4.70 11.57 -18.35
C LEU A 221 -5.46 10.37 -18.92
N ASP A 222 -5.32 9.21 -18.27
CA ASP A 222 -6.04 7.99 -18.65
C ASP A 222 -7.54 8.13 -18.32
N SER A 223 -8.38 8.21 -19.34
CA SER A 223 -9.82 8.36 -19.18
C SER A 223 -10.45 7.23 -18.35
N ALA A 224 -9.90 6.01 -18.41
CA ALA A 224 -10.42 4.88 -17.62
C ALA A 224 -10.24 5.08 -16.11
N LEU A 225 -9.37 5.98 -15.68
CA LEU A 225 -9.14 6.33 -14.28
C LEU A 225 -9.83 7.64 -13.90
N TRP A 226 -9.83 8.65 -14.78
CA TRP A 226 -10.36 9.98 -14.49
C TRP A 226 -11.88 10.09 -14.67
N THR A 227 -12.48 9.39 -15.64
CA THR A 227 -13.93 9.42 -15.87
C THR A 227 -14.73 8.88 -14.68
N PRO A 228 -14.37 7.73 -14.07
CA PRO A 228 -15.10 7.24 -12.89
C PRO A 228 -15.07 8.20 -11.69
N ILE A 229 -14.02 9.03 -11.59
CA ILE A 229 -13.96 10.08 -10.56
C ILE A 229 -14.92 11.23 -10.88
N ALA A 230 -14.98 11.64 -12.15
CA ALA A 230 -15.76 12.81 -12.59
C ALA A 230 -17.27 12.53 -12.63
N ASP A 231 -17.64 11.41 -13.25
CA ASP A 231 -19.02 11.12 -13.66
C ASP A 231 -19.60 9.88 -12.94
N GLY A 232 -18.79 9.25 -12.08
CA GLY A 232 -19.08 7.93 -11.55
C GLY A 232 -18.92 6.83 -12.61
N GLY A 233 -19.26 5.60 -12.22
CA GLY A 233 -19.17 4.43 -13.11
C GLY A 233 -18.15 3.39 -12.64
N PRO A 234 -18.01 2.28 -13.39
CA PRO A 234 -17.17 1.17 -12.98
C PRO A 234 -15.68 1.50 -13.14
N TRP A 235 -14.89 1.00 -12.21
CA TRP A 235 -13.43 0.94 -12.35
C TRP A 235 -13.03 -0.13 -13.38
N PRO A 236 -11.87 0.00 -14.04
CA PRO A 236 -11.41 -1.00 -15.00
C PRO A 236 -11.16 -2.36 -14.34
N ASP A 237 -11.57 -3.47 -14.98
CA ASP A 237 -11.43 -4.85 -14.48
C ASP A 237 -9.99 -5.24 -14.08
N GLY A 238 -8.99 -4.56 -14.66
CA GLY A 238 -7.56 -4.76 -14.39
C GLY A 238 -6.92 -3.67 -13.53
N LEU A 239 -7.67 -3.05 -12.62
CA LEU A 239 -7.15 -1.98 -11.75
C LEU A 239 -5.90 -2.46 -10.99
N ARG A 240 -4.81 -1.72 -11.15
CA ARG A 240 -3.50 -2.04 -10.56
C ARG A 240 -3.31 -1.31 -9.25
N ALA A 241 -2.44 -1.84 -8.39
CA ALA A 241 -2.05 -1.18 -7.14
C ALA A 241 -1.54 0.25 -7.36
N ALA A 242 -0.83 0.50 -8.46
CA ALA A 242 -0.36 1.84 -8.85
C ALA A 242 -1.48 2.86 -9.12
N HIS A 243 -2.73 2.41 -9.29
CA HIS A 243 -3.90 3.26 -9.55
C HIS A 243 -4.94 3.21 -8.41
N VAL A 244 -4.65 2.55 -7.28
CA VAL A 244 -5.62 2.37 -6.18
C VAL A 244 -6.08 3.69 -5.55
N GLN A 245 -5.27 4.73 -5.63
CA GLN A 245 -5.58 6.07 -5.12
C GLN A 245 -6.79 6.72 -5.80
N PHE A 246 -7.10 6.35 -7.05
CA PHE A 246 -8.24 6.90 -7.80
C PHE A 246 -9.58 6.49 -7.17
N PRO A 247 -9.88 5.18 -6.96
CA PRO A 247 -11.08 4.77 -6.23
C PRO A 247 -11.09 5.22 -4.79
N LEU A 248 -9.94 5.27 -4.11
CA LEU A 248 -9.89 5.75 -2.73
C LEU A 248 -10.27 7.22 -2.62
N LEU A 249 -9.85 8.06 -3.57
CA LEU A 249 -10.24 9.47 -3.61
C LEU A 249 -11.76 9.61 -3.76
N ALA A 250 -12.36 8.89 -4.71
CA ALA A 250 -13.80 8.92 -4.95
C ALA A 250 -14.59 8.38 -3.74
N GLN A 251 -14.16 7.23 -3.18
CA GLN A 251 -14.81 6.60 -2.02
C GLN A 251 -14.70 7.49 -0.78
N GLU A 252 -13.56 8.11 -0.54
CA GLU A 252 -13.36 8.98 0.61
C GLU A 252 -14.18 10.27 0.49
N ALA A 253 -14.27 10.88 -0.70
CA ALA A 253 -15.10 12.06 -0.92
C ALA A 253 -16.58 11.74 -0.64
N ALA A 254 -17.08 10.61 -1.18
CA ALA A 254 -18.43 10.14 -0.93
C ALA A 254 -18.67 9.81 0.56
N ALA A 255 -17.72 9.16 1.23
CA ALA A 255 -17.82 8.83 2.66
C ALA A 255 -17.87 10.08 3.55
N GLN A 256 -17.25 11.18 3.12
CA GLN A 256 -17.30 12.48 3.80
C GLN A 256 -18.53 13.33 3.40
N GLY A 257 -19.37 12.85 2.46
CA GLY A 257 -20.52 13.61 1.94
C GLY A 257 -20.12 14.82 1.11
N LEU A 258 -18.96 14.77 0.45
CA LEU A 258 -18.43 15.84 -0.40
C LEU A 258 -18.63 15.48 -1.87
N THR A 259 -18.91 16.50 -2.67
CA THR A 259 -18.99 16.40 -4.12
C THR A 259 -17.61 16.58 -4.73
N LEU A 260 -17.22 15.65 -5.60
CA LEU A 260 -15.96 15.66 -6.34
C LEU A 260 -16.25 15.96 -7.82
N ALA A 261 -15.78 17.10 -8.30
CA ALA A 261 -15.88 17.52 -9.69
C ALA A 261 -14.49 17.54 -10.33
N VAL A 262 -14.38 16.94 -11.53
CA VAL A 262 -13.12 16.86 -12.27
C VAL A 262 -13.30 17.45 -13.66
N THR A 263 -12.41 18.36 -14.04
CA THR A 263 -12.31 18.86 -15.41
C THR A 263 -10.97 18.45 -16.00
N VAL A 264 -10.99 17.50 -16.93
CA VAL A 264 -9.82 17.09 -17.71
C VAL A 264 -9.61 18.07 -18.86
N ARG A 265 -8.38 18.54 -19.03
CA ARG A 265 -7.95 19.48 -20.09
C ARG A 265 -6.81 18.87 -20.90
N ALA A 266 -6.51 19.49 -22.04
CA ALA A 266 -5.36 19.08 -22.87
C ALA A 266 -4.03 19.24 -22.13
N ASP A 267 -3.92 20.24 -21.24
CA ASP A 267 -2.72 20.61 -20.50
C ASP A 267 -2.74 20.16 -19.03
N GLY A 268 -3.76 19.42 -18.59
CA GLY A 268 -3.80 18.89 -17.22
C GLY A 268 -5.21 18.64 -16.68
N VAL A 269 -5.39 18.80 -15.37
CA VAL A 269 -6.64 18.48 -14.68
C VAL A 269 -6.95 19.51 -13.59
N ASP A 270 -8.24 19.83 -13.44
CA ASP A 270 -8.79 20.57 -12.31
C ASP A 270 -9.67 19.64 -11.48
N LEU A 271 -9.45 19.63 -10.17
CA LEU A 271 -10.13 18.80 -9.18
C LEU A 271 -10.73 19.71 -8.13
N GLN A 272 -12.05 19.73 -8.03
CA GLN A 272 -12.77 20.50 -7.01
C GLN A 272 -13.52 19.54 -6.09
N ILE A 273 -13.31 19.69 -4.79
CA ILE A 273 -13.95 18.92 -3.74
C ILE A 273 -14.68 19.91 -2.87
N THR A 274 -16.00 19.83 -2.81
CA THR A 274 -16.81 20.79 -2.04
C THR A 274 -17.89 20.13 -1.24
N ALA A 275 -18.24 20.72 -0.10
CA ALA A 275 -19.53 20.46 0.52
C ALA A 275 -20.63 21.09 -0.34
N ASP A 276 -21.77 20.41 -0.46
CA ASP A 276 -22.97 20.94 -1.13
C ASP A 276 -23.56 22.16 -0.40
#